data_AF-A0A8X6S0D9-F1
#
_entry.id   AF-A0A8X6S0D9-F1
#
_cell.length_a   1.000
_cell.length_b   1.000
_cell.length_c   1.000
_cell.angle_alpha   90.00
_cell.angle_beta   90.00
_cell.angle_gamma   90.00
#
_symmetry.space_group_name_H-M   'P 1'
#
loop_
_entity.id
_entity.type
_entity.pdbx_description
1 polymer ?
#
loop_
_entity_poly.entity_id
_entity_poly.type
_entity_poly.pdbx_seq_one_letter_code
_entity_poly.pdbx_strand_id
1 'polypeptide(L)'
;MFGDRLIARFGPVNWPPRSCDLTPLDYFLWGYVKSLVYADKPQTLDHLEVNIRRVIADIRPQMLEKVIEHWTSRLDYIQASLGSPMPEIIFKM
;
A
#
# COMPACT_ATOMS: atom_id res chain seq x y z
N MET A 1 -19.09 2.87 -11.68
CA MET A 1 -19.23 1.67 -10.83
C MET A 1 -17.96 0.85 -10.97
N PHE A 2 -17.32 0.49 -9.86
CA PHE A 2 -15.97 -0.10 -9.86
C PHE A 2 -15.93 -1.62 -10.09
N GLY A 3 -17.08 -2.29 -10.27
CA GLY A 3 -17.17 -3.72 -10.67
C GLY A 3 -16.28 -4.64 -9.84
N ASP A 4 -15.61 -5.58 -10.51
CA ASP A 4 -14.67 -6.53 -9.90
C ASP A 4 -13.36 -5.90 -9.39
N ARG A 5 -13.22 -4.57 -9.51
CA ARG A 5 -12.03 -3.82 -9.05
C ARG A 5 -12.19 -3.31 -7.61
N LEU A 6 -13.27 -3.70 -6.93
CA LEU A 6 -13.54 -3.31 -5.54
C LEU A 6 -13.05 -4.39 -4.57
N ILE A 7 -12.12 -4.02 -3.70
CA ILE A 7 -11.64 -4.85 -2.59
C ILE A 7 -12.44 -4.46 -1.34
N ALA A 8 -13.31 -5.35 -0.86
CA ALA A 8 -14.15 -5.12 0.32
C ALA A 8 -14.43 -6.43 1.08
N ARG A 9 -14.74 -6.34 2.38
CA ARG A 9 -15.01 -7.50 3.26
C ARG A 9 -16.22 -8.37 2.84
N PHE A 10 -16.99 -7.91 1.85
CA PHE A 10 -18.12 -8.63 1.25
C PHE A 10 -18.21 -8.34 -0.26
N GLY A 11 -17.08 -8.04 -0.89
CA GLY A 11 -16.99 -7.83 -2.34
C GLY A 11 -17.04 -9.16 -3.10
N PRO A 12 -17.13 -9.11 -4.45
CA PRO A 12 -17.10 -10.31 -5.29
C PRO A 12 -15.83 -11.15 -5.07
N VAL A 13 -14.74 -10.53 -4.61
CA VAL A 13 -13.51 -11.20 -4.18
C VAL A 13 -13.52 -11.33 -2.65
N ASN A 14 -13.51 -12.56 -2.15
CA ASN A 14 -13.56 -12.86 -0.72
C ASN A 14 -12.22 -12.49 -0.07
N TRP A 15 -12.20 -11.42 0.75
CA TRP A 15 -10.97 -10.88 1.33
C TRP A 15 -10.84 -11.30 2.82
N PRO A 16 -9.71 -11.90 3.26
CA PRO A 16 -9.59 -12.43 4.61
C PRO A 16 -9.59 -11.32 5.68
N PRO A 17 -10.06 -11.57 6.92
CA PRO A 17 -10.00 -10.60 8.01
C PRO A 17 -8.54 -10.25 8.40
N ARG A 18 -8.27 -8.97 8.77
CA ARG A 18 -6.91 -8.38 8.98
C ARG A 18 -6.07 -8.24 7.71
N SER A 19 -6.71 -7.76 6.66
CA SER A 19 -6.16 -7.59 5.32
C SER A 19 -5.51 -6.23 5.06
N CYS A 20 -5.33 -5.39 6.08
CA CYS A 20 -4.60 -4.12 5.92
C CYS A 20 -3.15 -4.35 5.48
N ASP A 21 -2.58 -5.53 5.77
CA ASP A 21 -1.25 -5.94 5.27
C ASP A 21 -1.27 -6.40 3.80
N LEU A 22 -2.46 -6.52 3.21
CA LEU A 22 -2.73 -7.02 1.86
C LEU A 22 -3.23 -5.93 0.92
N THR A 23 -3.36 -4.68 1.37
CA THR A 23 -3.71 -3.55 0.51
C THR A 23 -2.44 -2.75 0.24
N PRO A 24 -1.94 -2.70 -1.02
CA PRO A 24 -0.79 -1.87 -1.41
C PRO A 24 -0.84 -0.42 -0.93
N LEU A 25 -2.05 0.11 -0.81
CA LEU A 25 -2.31 1.44 -0.27
C LEU A 25 -1.93 1.56 1.21
N ASP A 26 -2.33 0.59 2.03
CA ASP A 26 -2.18 0.67 3.49
C ASP A 26 -0.74 0.31 3.93
N TYR A 27 -0.13 -0.72 3.34
CA TYR A 27 1.23 -1.13 3.74
C TYR A 27 2.34 -0.28 3.08
N PHE A 28 2.13 0.23 1.86
CA PHE A 28 3.16 0.98 1.14
C PHE A 28 2.81 2.46 1.00
N LEU A 29 1.72 2.80 0.29
CA LEU A 29 1.49 4.18 -0.14
C LEU A 29 1.37 5.13 1.05
N TRP A 30 0.55 4.77 2.05
CA TRP A 30 0.30 5.64 3.19
C TRP A 30 1.56 5.87 4.04
N GLY A 31 2.30 4.80 4.35
CA GLY A 31 3.55 4.90 5.12
C GLY A 31 4.64 5.67 4.36
N TYR A 32 4.81 5.37 3.07
CA TYR A 32 5.80 6.01 2.21
C TYR A 32 5.53 7.50 2.05
N VAL A 33 4.32 7.85 1.60
CA VAL A 33 3.95 9.25 1.34
C VAL A 33 4.00 10.05 2.63
N LYS A 34 3.50 9.51 3.75
CA LYS A 34 3.54 10.22 5.05
C LYS A 34 4.97 10.50 5.49
N SER A 35 5.90 9.56 5.36
CA SER A 35 7.29 9.79 5.78
C SER A 35 7.97 10.92 4.99
N LEU A 36 7.68 11.04 3.69
CA LEU A 36 8.25 12.07 2.83
C LEU A 36 7.55 13.42 2.96
N VAL A 37 6.21 13.43 3.06
CA VAL A 37 5.42 14.66 3.18
C VAL A 37 5.77 15.43 4.46
N TYR A 38 6.01 14.71 5.56
CA TYR A 38 6.34 15.30 6.86
C TYR A 38 7.84 15.50 7.09
N ALA A 39 8.72 15.06 6.19
CA ALA A 39 10.16 15.27 6.30
C ALA A 39 10.52 16.77 6.38
N ASP A 40 9.81 17.59 5.59
CA ASP A 40 10.01 19.05 5.52
C ASP A 40 9.28 19.81 6.65
N LYS A 41 8.61 19.11 7.58
CA LYS A 41 7.86 19.68 8.71
C LYS A 41 6.93 20.85 8.32
N PRO A 42 5.98 20.64 7.39
CA PRO A 42 5.09 21.71 6.94
C PRO A 42 4.30 22.31 8.11
N GLN A 43 4.25 23.64 8.17
CA GLN A 43 3.58 24.39 9.25
C GLN A 43 2.18 24.89 8.86
N THR A 44 1.81 24.76 7.58
CA THR A 44 0.51 25.18 7.05
C THR A 44 -0.10 24.07 6.20
N LEU A 45 -1.42 24.16 6.00
CA LEU A 45 -2.15 23.24 5.12
C LEU A 45 -1.69 23.37 3.67
N ASP A 46 -1.40 24.59 3.20
CA ASP A 46 -0.92 24.83 1.83
C ASP A 46 0.42 24.13 1.57
N HIS A 47 1.36 24.23 2.51
CA HIS A 47 2.64 23.52 2.41
C HIS A 47 2.46 22.01 2.43
N LEU A 48 1.53 21.51 3.27
CA LEU A 48 1.21 20.09 3.32
C LEU A 48 0.63 19.59 1.99
N GLU A 49 -0.28 20.35 1.38
CA GLU A 49 -0.90 20.01 0.10
C GLU A 49 0.14 19.98 -1.03
N VAL A 50 1.00 20.99 -1.11
CA VAL A 50 2.10 21.05 -2.08
C VAL A 50 3.02 19.84 -1.93
N ASN A 51 3.38 19.48 -0.69
CA ASN A 51 4.22 18.33 -0.42
C ASN A 51 3.56 17.01 -0.83
N ILE A 52 2.27 16.82 -0.55
CA ILE A 52 1.53 15.63 -0.98
C ILE A 52 1.56 15.53 -2.51
N ARG A 53 1.23 16.61 -3.22
CA ARG A 53 1.23 16.62 -4.70
C ARG A 53 2.62 16.30 -5.27
N ARG A 54 3.67 16.89 -4.70
CA ARG A 54 5.06 16.64 -5.09
C ARG A 54 5.45 15.17 -4.89
N VAL A 55 5.27 14.66 -3.68
CA VAL A 55 5.65 13.27 -3.34
C VAL A 55 4.90 12.26 -4.19
N ILE A 56 3.60 12.47 -4.44
CA ILE A 56 2.81 11.60 -5.31
C ILE A 56 3.32 11.64 -6.76
N ALA A 57 3.65 12.83 -7.28
CA ALA A 57 4.20 12.98 -8.63
C ALA A 57 5.57 12.32 -8.79
N ASP A 58 6.36 12.25 -7.72
CA ASP A 58 7.67 11.60 -7.69
C ASP A 58 7.60 10.06 -7.63
N ILE A 59 6.40 9.47 -7.43
CA ILE A 59 6.23 8.01 -7.43
C ILE A 59 6.42 7.49 -8.84
N ARG A 60 7.55 6.79 -9.04
CA ARG A 60 7.91 6.19 -10.31
C ARG A 60 7.10 4.90 -10.57
N PRO A 61 6.73 4.60 -11.83
CA PRO A 61 6.03 3.36 -12.18
C PRO A 61 6.74 2.09 -11.71
N GLN A 62 8.08 2.06 -11.77
CA GLN A 62 8.87 0.91 -11.32
C GLN A 62 8.72 0.62 -9.82
N MET A 63 8.42 1.65 -9.02
CA MET A 63 8.14 1.47 -7.60
C MET A 63 6.78 0.79 -7.40
N LEU A 64 5.78 1.16 -8.22
CA LEU A 64 4.46 0.53 -8.21
C LEU A 64 4.52 -0.92 -8.69
N GLU A 65 5.32 -1.22 -9.72
CA GLU A 65 5.54 -2.59 -10.21
C GLU A 65 6.04 -3.51 -9.08
N LYS A 66 7.09 -3.09 -8.37
CA LYS A 66 7.62 -3.84 -7.21
C LYS A 66 6.58 -4.06 -6.11
N VAL A 67 5.75 -3.05 -5.83
CA VAL A 67 4.68 -3.14 -4.83
C VAL A 67 3.64 -4.18 -5.25
N ILE A 68 3.30 -4.27 -6.54
CA ILE A 68 2.37 -5.28 -7.07
C ILE A 68 3.00 -6.67 -7.10
N GLU A 69 4.28 -6.79 -7.47
CA GLU A 69 5.02 -8.06 -7.42
C GLU A 69 5.08 -8.64 -6.00
N HIS A 70 5.41 -7.79 -5.02
CA HIS A 70 5.41 -8.16 -3.61
C HIS A 70 4.02 -8.55 -3.13
N TRP A 71 2.98 -7.82 -3.56
CA TRP A 71 1.60 -8.15 -3.22
C TRP A 71 1.19 -9.52 -3.77
N THR A 72 1.53 -9.81 -5.02
CA THR A 72 1.26 -11.12 -5.66
C THR A 72 1.97 -12.24 -4.90
N SER A 73 3.26 -12.05 -4.57
CA SER A 73 4.05 -13.02 -3.80
C SER A 73 3.45 -13.28 -2.41
N ARG A 74 2.89 -12.25 -1.76
CA ARG A 74 2.20 -12.37 -0.47
C ARG A 74 0.91 -13.19 -0.58
N LEU A 75 0.14 -13.00 -1.64
CA LEU A 75 -1.05 -13.81 -1.89
C LEU A 75 -0.70 -15.28 -2.13
N ASP A 76 0.33 -15.54 -2.94
CA ASP A 76 0.81 -16.90 -3.21
C ASP A 76 1.24 -17.60 -1.91
N TYR A 77 1.93 -16.89 -1.02
CA TYR A 77 2.31 -17.41 0.29
C TYR A 77 1.08 -17.74 1.15
N ILE A 78 0.08 -16.86 1.22
CA ILE A 78 -1.14 -17.10 2.01
C ILE A 78 -1.91 -18.31 1.47
N GLN A 79 -1.99 -18.46 0.15
CA GLN A 79 -2.60 -19.61 -0.50
C GLN A 79 -1.85 -20.92 -0.16
N ALA A 80 -0.52 -20.89 -0.10
CA ALA A 80 0.29 -22.06 0.22
C ALA A 80 0.32 -22.40 1.73
N SER A 81 0.16 -21.40 2.60
CA SER A 81 0.38 -21.53 4.06
C SER A 81 -0.89 -21.76 4.90
N LEU A 82 -2.06 -21.93 4.27
CA LEU A 82 -3.36 -22.14 4.92
C LEU A 82 -3.66 -21.12 6.05
N GLY A 83 -3.18 -19.89 5.91
CA GLY A 83 -3.41 -18.82 6.90
C GLY A 83 -2.41 -18.74 8.06
N SER A 84 -1.23 -19.37 7.94
CA SER A 84 -0.14 -19.15 8.90
C SER A 84 0.40 -17.71 8.79
N PRO A 85 0.73 -17.03 9.91
CA PRO A 85 1.22 -15.66 9.88
C PRO A 85 2.49 -15.52 9.03
N MET A 86 2.54 -14.49 8.17
CA MET A 86 3.77 -14.15 7.46
C MET A 86 4.77 -13.51 8.42
N PRO A 87 6.07 -13.83 8.33
CA PRO A 87 7.10 -13.03 8.98
C PRO A 87 7.13 -11.62 8.38
N GLU A 88 7.33 -10.59 9.21
CA GLU A 88 7.38 -9.19 8.78
C GLU A 88 8.47 -9.00 7.71
N ILE A 89 8.05 -8.66 6.49
CA ILE A 89 8.97 -8.23 5.44
C ILE A 89 9.24 -6.74 5.66
N ILE A 90 10.42 -6.42 6.21
CA ILE A 90 10.92 -5.07 6.34
C ILE A 90 11.19 -4.51 4.92
N PHE A 91 10.45 -3.48 4.53
CA PHE A 91 10.73 -2.70 3.33
C PHE A 91 12.06 -1.96 3.52
N LYS A 92 13.12 -2.40 2.83
CA LYS A 92 14.30 -1.56 2.58
C LYS A 92 14.15 -0.93 1.20
N MET A 93 14.03 0.39 1.18
CA MET A 93 14.16 1.20 -0.04
C MET A 93 15.61 1.23 -0.51
#